data_AF-E9DQE0-F1
#
_entry.id   AF-E9DQE0-F1
#
_cell.length_a   1.000
_cell.length_b   1.000
_cell.length_c   1.000
_cell.angle_alpha   90.00
_cell.angle_beta   90.00
_cell.angle_gamma   90.00
#
_symmetry.space_group_name_H-M   'P 1'
#
loop_
_entity.id
_entity.type
_entity.pdbx_description
1 polymer ?
#
loop_
_entity_poly.entity_id
_entity_poly.type
_entity_poly.pdbx_seq_one_letter_code
_entity_poly.pdbx_strand_id
1 'polypeptide(L)'
;MIAYRFKLLSLKEINWRRLVAIASLNLVIFFLGDLLGYFVGQLTHNATMENQDALNDIFAHVPFYLYLVVAGFIIPIMEEIIFRGLLAKVLFGKYFKTGLVISSLLFMAGHSAFTLQTIIIYGIMSAGLAITYYKTKRIEYSMGVHILNNSISVLLSLFM
;
A
#
# COMPACT_ATOMS: atom_id res chain seq x y z
N MET A 1 -7.62 -7.19 -31.90
CA MET A 1 -6.72 -8.16 -31.24
C MET A 1 -5.69 -7.40 -30.40
N ILE A 2 -6.06 -7.00 -29.19
CA ILE A 2 -5.24 -6.14 -28.31
C ILE A 2 -4.45 -7.04 -27.36
N ALA A 3 -3.40 -7.68 -27.88
CA ALA A 3 -2.43 -8.40 -27.07
C ALA A 3 -1.22 -7.47 -26.85
N TYR A 4 -1.40 -6.39 -26.09
CA TYR A 4 -0.26 -5.60 -25.64
C TYR A 4 0.51 -6.42 -24.61
N ARG A 5 1.76 -6.78 -24.96
CA ARG A 5 2.76 -7.31 -24.04
C ARG A 5 3.14 -6.25 -23.00
N PHE A 6 2.26 -5.95 -22.06
CA PHE A 6 2.63 -5.14 -20.91
C PHE A 6 3.49 -5.99 -19.98
N LYS A 7 4.82 -5.83 -20.08
CA LYS A 7 5.74 -6.35 -19.06
C LYS A 7 5.52 -5.57 -17.77
N LEU A 8 4.56 -6.03 -16.95
CA LEU A 8 4.24 -5.45 -15.64
C LEU A 8 5.42 -5.64 -14.69
N LEU A 9 5.86 -6.89 -14.59
CA LEU A 9 7.04 -7.34 -13.86
C LEU A 9 8.25 -7.28 -14.79
N SER A 10 9.38 -6.81 -14.27
CA SER A 10 10.64 -6.79 -15.01
C SER A 10 11.30 -8.16 -15.09
N LEU A 11 10.97 -9.10 -14.19
CA LEU A 11 11.63 -10.41 -13.98
C LEU A 11 13.17 -10.34 -13.88
N LYS A 12 13.73 -9.13 -13.73
CA LYS A 12 15.15 -8.91 -13.48
C LYS A 12 15.41 -9.03 -11.99
N GLU A 13 16.61 -9.43 -11.63
CA GLU A 13 17.04 -9.47 -10.23
C GLU A 13 16.81 -8.11 -9.54
N ILE A 14 16.36 -8.16 -8.29
CA ILE A 14 16.16 -6.98 -7.46
C ILE A 14 17.48 -6.67 -6.76
N ASN A 15 17.88 -5.40 -6.76
CA ASN A 15 19.02 -4.99 -5.95
C ASN A 15 18.56 -4.91 -4.49
N TRP A 16 18.95 -5.90 -3.69
CA TRP A 16 18.51 -6.03 -2.30
C TRP A 16 18.90 -4.84 -1.43
N ARG A 17 20.11 -4.31 -1.57
CA ARG A 17 20.56 -3.13 -0.81
C ARG A 17 19.68 -1.92 -1.10
N ARG A 18 19.35 -1.72 -2.37
CA ARG A 18 18.43 -0.65 -2.79
C ARG A 18 17.01 -0.88 -2.27
N LEU A 19 16.51 -2.12 -2.31
CA LEU A 19 15.19 -2.45 -1.78
C LEU A 19 15.12 -2.15 -0.28
N VAL A 20 16.09 -2.63 0.50
CA VAL A 20 16.16 -2.39 1.94
C VAL A 20 16.20 -0.89 2.24
N ALA A 21 17.05 -0.11 1.57
CA ALA A 21 17.11 1.33 1.79
C ALA A 21 15.78 2.05 1.50
N ILE A 22 15.13 1.69 0.39
CA ILE A 22 13.81 2.25 0.02
C ILE A 22 12.74 1.81 1.03
N ALA A 23 12.75 0.55 1.45
CA ALA A 23 11.80 0.02 2.40
C ALA A 23 11.95 0.67 3.77
N SER A 24 13.18 0.77 4.31
CA SER A 24 13.45 1.46 5.57
C SER A 24 12.98 2.92 5.53
N LEU A 25 13.26 3.64 4.43
CA LEU A 25 12.78 5.02 4.28
C LEU A 25 11.24 5.11 4.28
N ASN A 26 10.56 4.25 3.51
CA ASN A 26 9.11 4.25 3.47
C ASN A 26 8.50 3.84 4.81
N LEU A 27 9.06 2.87 5.52
CA LEU A 27 8.58 2.46 6.84
C LEU A 27 8.64 3.61 7.85
N VAL A 28 9.72 4.40 7.85
CA VAL A 28 9.82 5.60 8.69
C VAL A 28 8.73 6.62 8.30
N ILE A 29 8.53 6.85 7.00
CA ILE A 29 7.51 7.79 6.52
C ILE A 29 6.10 7.33 6.90
N PHE A 30 5.81 6.03 6.76
CA PHE A 30 4.51 5.45 7.08
C PHE A 30 4.25 5.52 8.58
N PHE A 31 5.23 5.15 9.40
CA PHE A 31 5.14 5.28 10.85
C PHE A 31 4.87 6.74 11.30
N LEU A 32 5.56 7.72 10.70
CA LEU A 32 5.29 9.13 10.98
C LEU A 32 3.90 9.57 10.51
N GLY A 33 3.43 9.02 9.39
CA GLY A 33 2.06 9.22 8.90
C GLY A 33 1.00 8.64 9.85
N ASP A 34 1.23 7.45 10.37
CA ASP A 34 0.36 6.80 11.37
C ASP A 34 0.34 7.59 12.67
N LEU A 35 1.50 8.05 13.14
CA LEU A 35 1.61 8.90 14.33
C LEU A 35 0.85 10.22 14.14
N LEU A 36 1.01 10.88 13.00
CA LEU A 36 0.28 12.10 12.67
C LEU A 36 -1.22 11.84 12.58
N GLY A 37 -1.61 10.76 11.89
CA GLY A 37 -3.00 10.34 11.76
C GLY A 37 -3.66 10.09 13.11
N TYR A 38 -2.96 9.43 14.03
CA TYR A 38 -3.41 9.21 15.41
C TYR A 38 -3.70 10.53 16.14
N PHE A 39 -2.76 11.49 16.13
CA PHE A 39 -2.98 12.79 16.78
C PHE A 39 -4.14 13.56 16.16
N VAL A 40 -4.28 13.53 14.84
CA VAL A 40 -5.40 14.15 14.13
C VAL A 40 -6.73 13.49 14.47
N GLY A 41 -6.75 12.16 14.60
CA GLY A 41 -7.91 11.41 15.07
C GLY A 41 -8.40 11.89 16.43
N GLN A 42 -7.48 12.05 17.38
CA GLN A 42 -7.79 12.56 18.72
C GLN A 42 -8.34 13.99 18.68
N LEU A 43 -7.75 14.86 17.86
CA LEU A 43 -8.19 16.26 17.71
C LEU A 43 -9.56 16.40 17.04
N THR A 44 -9.90 15.48 16.13
CA THR A 44 -11.15 15.54 15.37
C THR A 44 -12.28 14.74 16.00
N HIS A 45 -12.02 14.01 17.10
CA HIS A 45 -12.95 13.09 17.75
C HIS A 45 -13.57 12.04 16.80
N ASN A 46 -12.92 11.76 15.67
CA ASN A 46 -13.38 10.87 14.62
C ASN A 46 -12.34 9.78 14.32
N ALA A 47 -11.83 9.15 15.39
CA ALA A 47 -10.75 8.20 15.31
C ALA A 47 -11.19 6.79 14.93
N THR A 48 -11.91 6.64 13.82
CA THR A 48 -12.36 5.34 13.31
C THR A 48 -11.39 4.78 12.27
N MET A 49 -11.12 3.48 12.36
CA MET A 49 -10.27 2.74 11.43
C MET A 49 -11.09 1.62 10.78
N GLU A 50 -12.20 1.98 10.12
CA GLU A 50 -13.21 1.05 9.58
C GLU A 50 -12.60 -0.09 8.75
N ASN A 51 -11.57 0.21 7.95
CA ASN A 51 -10.88 -0.79 7.15
C ASN A 51 -10.16 -1.83 8.02
N GLN A 52 -9.48 -1.39 9.08
CA GLN A 52 -8.81 -2.29 10.02
C GLN A 52 -9.82 -3.08 10.84
N ASP A 53 -10.90 -2.45 11.29
CA ASP A 53 -11.99 -3.10 12.03
C ASP A 53 -12.63 -4.20 11.18
N ALA A 54 -12.94 -3.92 9.91
CA ALA A 54 -13.47 -4.90 8.98
C ALA A 54 -12.51 -6.08 8.72
N LEU A 55 -11.20 -5.82 8.62
CA LEU A 55 -10.20 -6.89 8.51
C LEU A 55 -10.16 -7.73 9.79
N ASN A 56 -10.18 -7.10 10.97
CA ASN A 56 -10.19 -7.80 12.24
C ASN A 56 -11.41 -8.72 12.35
N ASP A 57 -12.59 -8.25 11.93
CA ASP A 57 -13.83 -9.05 11.93
C ASP A 57 -13.77 -10.24 10.97
N ILE A 58 -13.26 -10.03 9.74
CA ILE A 58 -13.12 -11.10 8.74
C ILE A 58 -12.15 -12.18 9.23
N PHE A 59 -11.05 -11.78 9.88
CA PHE A 59 -9.98 -12.68 10.30
C PHE A 59 -10.08 -13.15 11.76
N ALA A 60 -11.09 -12.73 12.52
CA ALA A 60 -11.26 -13.04 13.96
C ALA A 60 -11.21 -14.54 14.29
N HIS A 61 -11.65 -15.39 13.36
CA HIS A 61 -11.67 -16.85 13.50
C HIS A 61 -10.78 -17.58 12.51
N VAL A 62 -9.93 -16.85 11.79
CA VAL A 62 -8.99 -17.40 10.83
C VAL A 62 -7.64 -17.63 11.52
N PRO A 63 -7.00 -18.80 11.32
CA PRO A 63 -5.67 -19.03 11.86
C PRO A 63 -4.69 -17.93 11.45
N PHE A 64 -3.90 -17.45 12.41
CA PHE A 64 -3.02 -16.29 12.22
C PHE A 64 -2.09 -16.41 11.00
N TYR A 65 -1.54 -17.60 10.73
CA TYR A 65 -0.68 -17.81 9.56
C TYR A 65 -1.42 -17.57 8.23
N LEU A 66 -2.72 -17.88 8.15
CA LEU A 66 -3.54 -17.56 6.97
C LEU A 66 -3.84 -16.07 6.89
N TYR A 67 -4.11 -15.41 8.02
CA TYR A 67 -4.25 -13.95 8.06
C TYR A 67 -2.98 -13.26 7.55
N LEU A 68 -1.80 -13.68 8.02
CA LEU A 68 -0.51 -13.18 7.55
C LEU A 68 -0.31 -13.42 6.05
N VAL A 69 -0.60 -14.62 5.54
CA VAL A 69 -0.45 -14.90 4.10
C VAL A 69 -1.40 -14.02 3.27
N VAL A 70 -2.65 -13.87 3.69
CA VAL A 70 -3.65 -13.12 2.91
C VAL A 70 -3.43 -11.61 3.01
N ALA A 71 -3.46 -11.04 4.21
CA ALA A 71 -3.35 -9.61 4.43
C ALA A 71 -1.90 -9.10 4.29
N GLY A 72 -0.91 -9.88 4.74
CA GLY A 72 0.50 -9.51 4.65
C GLY A 72 1.07 -9.61 3.23
N PHE A 73 0.59 -10.54 2.40
CA PHE A 73 1.16 -10.80 1.06
C PHE A 73 0.14 -10.70 -0.07
N ILE A 74 -0.94 -11.48 -0.07
CA ILE A 74 -1.82 -11.61 -1.25
C ILE A 74 -2.52 -10.29 -1.57
N ILE A 75 -3.14 -9.65 -0.58
CA ILE A 75 -3.83 -8.37 -0.73
C ILE A 75 -2.88 -7.28 -1.25
N PRO A 76 -1.73 -6.97 -0.60
CA PRO A 76 -0.85 -5.90 -1.08
C PRO A 76 -0.25 -6.20 -2.47
N ILE A 77 -0.01 -7.47 -2.82
CA ILE A 77 0.39 -7.85 -4.19
C ILE A 77 -0.70 -7.49 -5.20
N MET A 78 -1.94 -7.90 -4.91
CA MET A 78 -3.10 -7.63 -5.76
C MET A 78 -3.30 -6.12 -5.92
N GLU A 79 -3.24 -5.36 -4.85
CA GLU A 79 -3.40 -3.91 -4.87
C GLU A 79 -2.33 -3.23 -5.73
N GLU A 80 -1.06 -3.60 -5.60
CA GLU A 80 -0.02 -3.02 -6.44
C GLU A 80 -0.25 -3.33 -7.93
N ILE A 81 -0.62 -4.57 -8.25
CA ILE A 81 -0.97 -4.96 -9.61
C ILE A 81 -2.12 -4.11 -10.15
N ILE A 82 -3.18 -3.90 -9.38
CA ILE A 82 -4.35 -3.12 -9.79
C ILE A 82 -3.99 -1.64 -9.92
N PHE A 83 -3.51 -1.00 -8.85
CA PHE A 83 -3.37 0.45 -8.80
C PHE A 83 -2.14 0.95 -9.57
N ARG A 84 -0.99 0.33 -9.38
CA ARG A 84 0.27 0.77 -10.00
C ARG A 84 0.45 0.14 -11.37
N GLY A 85 0.09 -1.14 -11.48
CA GLY A 85 0.21 -1.89 -12.72
C GLY A 85 -0.87 -1.55 -13.75
N LEU A 86 -2.11 -1.92 -13.47
CA LEU A 86 -3.20 -1.81 -14.44
C LEU A 86 -3.68 -0.37 -14.60
N LEU A 87 -4.00 0.31 -13.50
CA LEU A 87 -4.52 1.68 -13.57
C LEU A 87 -3.41 2.65 -14.01
N ALA A 88 -2.36 2.83 -13.21
CA ALA A 88 -1.37 3.86 -13.53
C ALA A 88 -0.59 3.57 -14.83
N LYS A 89 -0.07 2.35 -15.01
CA LYS A 89 0.80 2.02 -16.16
C LYS A 89 0.03 1.62 -17.42
N VAL A 90 -0.99 0.76 -17.33
CA VAL A 90 -1.70 0.27 -18.52
C VAL A 90 -2.73 1.27 -19.00
N LEU A 91 -3.69 1.64 -18.15
CA LEU A 91 -4.79 2.54 -18.52
C LEU A 91 -4.31 3.97 -18.78
N PHE A 92 -3.47 4.50 -17.88
CA PHE A 92 -2.94 5.87 -17.97
C PHE A 92 -1.52 5.93 -18.54
N GLY A 93 -1.03 4.92 -19.26
CA GLY A 93 0.38 4.82 -19.66
C GLY A 93 0.99 6.07 -20.31
N LYS A 94 0.25 6.76 -21.20
CA LYS A 94 0.67 8.04 -21.82
C LYS A 94 0.79 9.17 -20.79
N TYR A 95 -0.05 9.15 -19.77
CA TYR A 95 -0.15 10.12 -18.68
C TYR A 95 0.26 9.50 -17.35
N PHE A 96 1.32 8.69 -17.34
CA PHE A 96 1.67 7.83 -16.20
C PHE A 96 1.71 8.55 -14.84
N LYS A 97 2.21 9.80 -14.79
CA LYS A 97 2.21 10.61 -13.56
C LYS A 97 0.79 10.92 -13.07
N THR A 98 -0.08 11.35 -13.98
CA THR A 98 -1.50 11.57 -13.69
C THR A 98 -2.17 10.25 -13.28
N GLY A 99 -1.82 9.15 -13.95
CA GLY A 99 -2.25 7.80 -13.59
C GLY A 99 -1.88 7.41 -12.17
N LEU A 100 -0.65 7.72 -11.73
CA LEU A 100 -0.22 7.48 -10.35
C LEU A 100 -1.02 8.30 -9.35
N VAL A 101 -1.32 9.57 -9.63
CA VAL A 101 -2.17 10.41 -8.77
C VAL A 101 -3.58 9.84 -8.68
N ILE A 102 -4.23 9.57 -9.82
CA ILE A 102 -5.59 9.03 -9.86
C ILE A 102 -5.66 7.67 -9.17
N SER A 103 -4.73 6.77 -9.48
CA SER A 103 -4.68 5.45 -8.82
C SER A 103 -4.43 5.54 -7.32
N SER A 104 -3.70 6.56 -6.85
CA SER A 104 -3.47 6.78 -5.41
C SER A 104 -4.73 7.28 -4.71
N LEU A 105 -5.50 8.15 -5.36
CA LEU A 105 -6.81 8.60 -4.83
C LEU A 105 -7.81 7.44 -4.78
N LEU A 106 -7.83 6.59 -5.80
CA LEU A 106 -8.67 5.38 -5.82
C LEU A 106 -8.24 4.36 -4.77
N PHE A 107 -6.93 4.21 -4.54
CA PHE A 107 -6.38 3.38 -3.46
C PHE A 107 -6.91 3.84 -2.09
N MET A 108 -6.83 5.15 -1.82
CA MET A 108 -7.36 5.75 -0.59
C MET A 108 -8.86 5.50 -0.45
N ALA A 109 -9.64 5.74 -1.51
CA ALA A 109 -11.08 5.48 -1.49
C ALA A 109 -11.40 4.00 -1.21
N GLY A 110 -10.60 3.06 -1.75
CA GLY A 110 -10.74 1.62 -1.47
C GLY A 110 -10.45 1.23 -0.02
N HIS A 111 -9.72 2.07 0.72
CA HIS A 111 -9.42 1.91 2.15
C HIS A 111 -10.39 2.69 3.05
N SER A 112 -11.54 3.13 2.52
CA SER A 112 -12.51 3.97 3.24
C SER A 112 -11.90 5.25 3.81
N ALA A 113 -10.89 5.82 3.13
CA ALA A 113 -10.17 7.00 3.61
C ALA A 113 -10.96 8.29 3.40
N PHE A 114 -11.96 8.53 4.26
CA PHE A 114 -12.87 9.68 4.19
C PHE A 114 -12.78 10.62 5.41
N THR A 115 -12.08 10.22 6.46
CA THR A 115 -11.77 11.07 7.63
C THR A 115 -10.39 11.69 7.47
N LEU A 116 -10.12 12.81 8.14
CA LEU A 116 -8.80 13.45 8.04
C LEU A 116 -7.66 12.52 8.52
N GLN A 117 -7.92 11.71 9.56
CA GLN A 117 -7.01 10.67 10.02
C GLN A 117 -6.70 9.65 8.91
N THR A 118 -7.73 9.03 8.33
CA THR A 118 -7.57 7.96 7.35
C THR A 118 -6.99 8.48 6.03
N ILE A 119 -7.32 9.72 5.64
CA ILE A 119 -6.72 10.42 4.50
C ILE A 119 -5.21 10.59 4.70
N ILE A 120 -4.77 10.97 5.90
CA ILE A 120 -3.34 11.12 6.21
C ILE A 120 -2.64 9.76 6.13
N ILE A 121 -3.16 8.75 6.81
CA ILE A 121 -2.58 7.41 6.90
C ILE A 121 -2.46 6.78 5.50
N TYR A 122 -3.60 6.56 4.83
CA TYR A 122 -3.62 5.87 3.54
C TYR A 122 -3.09 6.75 2.41
N GLY A 123 -3.19 8.08 2.52
CA GLY A 123 -2.62 9.01 1.56
C GLY A 123 -1.10 9.01 1.57
N ILE A 124 -0.48 9.08 2.75
CA ILE A 124 0.98 8.98 2.90
C ILE A 124 1.48 7.62 2.42
N MET A 125 0.81 6.53 2.83
CA MET A 125 1.16 5.18 2.39
C MET A 125 1.09 5.07 0.86
N SER A 126 -0.03 5.46 0.28
CA SER A 126 -0.24 5.38 -1.17
C SER A 126 0.76 6.24 -1.96
N ALA A 127 1.09 7.43 -1.46
CA ALA A 127 2.08 8.31 -2.06
C ALA A 127 3.48 7.70 -2.03
N GLY A 128 3.91 7.13 -0.90
CA GLY A 128 5.22 6.48 -0.77
C GLY A 128 5.38 5.30 -1.74
N LEU A 129 4.35 4.47 -1.87
CA LEU A 129 4.30 3.38 -2.86
C LEU A 129 4.36 3.90 -4.30
N ALA A 130 3.53 4.90 -4.63
CA ALA A 130 3.51 5.50 -5.97
C ALA A 130 4.85 6.15 -6.34
N ILE A 131 5.49 6.86 -5.41
CA ILE A 131 6.82 7.47 -5.59
C ILE A 131 7.89 6.39 -5.75
N THR A 132 7.84 5.33 -4.95
CA THR A 132 8.74 4.19 -5.04
C THR A 132 8.67 3.58 -6.45
N TYR A 133 7.46 3.34 -6.96
CA TYR A 133 7.30 2.85 -8.32
C TYR A 133 7.80 3.85 -9.37
N TYR A 134 7.46 5.13 -9.22
CA TYR A 134 7.87 6.18 -10.15
C TYR A 134 9.40 6.33 -10.25
N LYS A 135 10.12 6.21 -9.13
CA LYS A 135 11.59 6.37 -9.06
C LYS A 135 12.35 5.12 -9.48
N THR A 136 11.83 3.93 -9.17
CA THR A 136 12.48 2.66 -9.51
C THR A 136 12.13 2.16 -10.91
N LYS A 137 11.01 2.66 -11.48
CA LYS A 137 10.40 2.16 -12.72
C LYS A 137 10.07 0.67 -12.68
N ARG A 138 9.96 0.13 -11.47
CA ARG A 138 9.81 -1.30 -11.20
C ARG A 138 8.78 -1.50 -10.09
N ILE A 139 7.68 -2.15 -10.43
CA ILE A 139 6.56 -2.38 -9.51
C ILE A 139 6.98 -3.26 -8.33
N GLU A 140 7.99 -4.11 -8.53
CA GLU A 140 8.47 -5.06 -7.54
C GLU A 140 9.06 -4.38 -6.30
N TYR A 141 9.64 -3.17 -6.45
CA TYR A 141 10.11 -2.41 -5.28
C TYR A 141 8.92 -1.89 -4.46
N SER A 142 7.90 -1.34 -5.13
CA SER A 142 6.69 -0.85 -4.45
C SER A 142 5.96 -2.00 -3.74
N MET A 143 5.82 -3.12 -4.43
CA MET A 143 5.25 -4.36 -3.91
C MET A 143 6.01 -4.92 -2.71
N GLY A 144 7.34 -4.96 -2.75
CA GLY A 144 8.15 -5.39 -1.60
C GLY A 144 7.97 -4.48 -0.39
N VAL A 145 7.94 -3.15 -0.59
CA VAL A 145 7.66 -2.19 0.49
C VAL A 145 6.26 -2.41 1.07
N HIS A 146 5.26 -2.61 0.21
CA HIS A 146 3.88 -2.78 0.63
C HIS A 146 3.68 -4.07 1.45
N ILE A 147 4.17 -5.19 0.94
CA ILE A 147 4.16 -6.49 1.65
C ILE A 147 4.84 -6.35 3.01
N LEU A 148 6.00 -5.70 3.06
CA LEU A 148 6.73 -5.54 4.31
C LEU A 148 5.94 -4.73 5.33
N ASN A 149 5.36 -3.60 4.92
CA ASN A 149 4.54 -2.76 5.79
C ASN A 149 3.32 -3.53 6.33
N ASN A 150 2.57 -4.18 5.45
CA ASN A 150 1.37 -4.93 5.83
C ASN A 150 1.72 -6.13 6.72
N SER A 151 2.81 -6.86 6.41
CA SER A 151 3.28 -7.98 7.25
C SER A 151 3.69 -7.51 8.65
N ILE A 152 4.36 -6.36 8.78
CA ILE A 152 4.69 -5.77 10.09
C ILE A 152 3.40 -5.43 10.85
N SER A 153 2.43 -4.79 10.20
CA SER A 153 1.14 -4.46 10.82
C SER A 153 0.40 -5.71 11.35
N VAL A 154 0.31 -6.76 10.53
CA VAL A 154 -0.29 -8.05 10.94
C VAL A 154 0.49 -8.72 12.07
N LEU A 155 1.82 -8.66 12.08
CA LEU A 155 2.62 -9.20 13.17
C LEU A 155 2.45 -8.41 14.47
N LEU A 156 2.29 -7.09 14.38
CA LEU A 156 2.05 -6.23 15.54
C LEU A 156 0.66 -6.46 16.16
N SER A 157 -0.34 -6.87 15.37
CA SER A 157 -1.67 -7.19 15.90
C SER A 157 -1.72 -8.41 16.81
N LEU A 158 -0.66 -9.22 16.89
CA LEU A 158 -0.52 -10.26 17.91
C LEU A 158 -0.32 -9.72 19.33
N PHE A 159 0.13 -8.47 19.45
CA PHE A 159 0.51 -7.86 20.73
C PHE A 159 -0.47 -6.79 21.20
N MET A 160 -1.55 -6.57 20.45
CA MET A 160 -2.64 -5.63 20.77
C MET A 160 -3.85 -6.42 21.25
#